data_AF-A0A2H3D680-F1
#
_entry.id   AF-A0A2H3D680-F1
#
_cell.length_a   1.000
_cell.length_b   1.000
_cell.length_c   1.000
_cell.angle_alpha   90.00
_cell.angle_beta   90.00
_cell.angle_gamma   90.00
#
_symmetry.space_group_name_H-M   'P 1'
#
loop_
_entity.id
_entity.type
_entity.pdbx_description
1 polymer ?
#
loop_
_entity_poly.entity_id
_entity_poly.type
_entity_poly.pdbx_seq_one_letter_code
_entity_poly.pdbx_strand_id
1 'polypeptide(L)'
;YDVLVDKNTRRPRLPPSYYVKMFYGQLQNIIVVHIPATTDLGLDEPQVLLLAVIQQCMVDATNTLGWSFYTKMGLTEVVDMTCVQCLVGRVPTSGGQMALIDRSNNIQRSYYDPAV
;
A
#
# COMPACT_ATOMS: atom_id res chain seq x y z
N TYR A 1 0.37 -1.88 3.27
CA TYR A 1 -0.20 -0.64 2.73
C TYR A 1 -1.63 -0.95 2.36
N ASP A 2 -2.54 -0.02 2.63
CA ASP A 2 -3.97 -0.21 2.44
C ASP A 2 -4.43 0.69 1.30
N VAL A 3 -5.16 0.11 0.35
CA VAL A 3 -5.72 0.85 -0.79
C VAL A 3 -7.18 0.53 -0.99
N LEU A 4 -7.90 1.47 -1.60
CA LEU A 4 -9.27 1.29 -2.03
C LEU A 4 -9.31 0.48 -3.33
N VAL A 5 -9.89 -0.71 -3.27
CA VAL A 5 -10.08 -1.58 -4.42
C VAL A 5 -11.54 -1.55 -4.85
N ASP A 6 -11.79 -1.35 -6.14
CA ASP A 6 -13.14 -1.39 -6.67
C ASP A 6 -13.64 -2.84 -6.79
N LYS A 7 -14.80 -3.13 -6.17
CA LYS A 7 -15.50 -4.41 -6.27
C LYS A 7 -15.98 -4.68 -7.71
N ASN A 8 -16.27 -3.61 -8.45
CA ASN A 8 -16.88 -3.66 -9.78
C ASN A 8 -15.85 -3.56 -10.91
N THR A 9 -14.54 -3.72 -10.66
CA THR A 9 -13.49 -3.59 -11.69
C THR A 9 -13.74 -4.47 -12.93
N ARG A 10 -14.37 -5.65 -12.77
CA ARG A 10 -14.71 -6.54 -13.89
C ARG A 10 -16.04 -6.21 -14.58
N ARG A 11 -16.77 -5.21 -14.10
CA ARG A 11 -18.12 -4.80 -14.55
C ARG A 11 -18.15 -3.28 -14.78
N PRO A 12 -17.52 -2.78 -15.87
CA PRO A 12 -17.26 -1.35 -16.08
C PRO A 12 -18.52 -0.48 -16.28
N ARG A 13 -19.70 -1.10 -16.43
CA ARG A 13 -20.99 -0.38 -16.55
C ARG A 13 -21.66 -0.11 -15.20
N LEU A 14 -21.15 -0.68 -14.11
CA LEU A 14 -21.65 -0.39 -12.77
C LEU A 14 -20.87 0.77 -12.16
N PRO A 15 -21.50 1.60 -11.32
CA PRO A 15 -20.78 2.59 -10.53
C PRO A 15 -19.68 1.92 -9.70
N PRO A 16 -18.50 2.55 -9.54
CA PRO A 16 -17.45 2.05 -8.67
C PRO A 16 -17.96 1.84 -7.24
N SER A 17 -17.53 0.75 -6.61
CA SER A 17 -17.85 0.45 -5.21
C SER A 17 -16.59 -0.03 -4.52
N TYR A 18 -16.03 0.80 -3.65
CA TYR A 18 -14.72 0.54 -3.07
C TYR A 18 -14.79 -0.26 -1.75
N TYR A 19 -13.70 -0.98 -1.45
CA TYR A 19 -13.40 -1.51 -0.12
C TYR A 19 -11.91 -1.36 0.16
N VAL A 20 -11.55 -1.23 1.43
CA VAL A 20 -10.16 -1.21 1.87
C VAL A 20 -9.60 -2.64 1.78
N LYS A 21 -8.43 -2.78 1.18
CA LYS A 21 -7.70 -4.04 1.14
C LYS A 21 -6.23 -3.81 1.51
N MET A 22 -5.73 -4.68 2.37
CA MET A 22 -4.33 -4.70 2.80
C MET A 22 -3.46 -5.45 1.81
N PHE A 23 -2.30 -4.86 1.52
CA PHE A 23 -1.25 -5.41 0.68
C PHE A 23 0.12 -5.30 1.33
N TYR A 24 1.03 -6.16 0.89
CA TYR A 24 2.46 -6.07 1.21
C TYR A 24 3.22 -5.74 -0.06
N GLY A 25 4.31 -4.99 0.07
CA GLY A 25 5.14 -4.60 -1.05
C GLY A 25 6.48 -4.06 -0.61
N GLN A 26 7.41 -4.04 -1.55
CA GLN A 26 8.71 -3.43 -1.37
C GLN A 26 8.66 -2.00 -1.91
N LEU A 27 8.91 -1.03 -1.02
CA LEU A 27 9.11 0.37 -1.41
C LEU A 27 10.35 0.46 -2.30
N GLN A 28 10.15 0.92 -3.54
CA GLN A 28 11.20 1.09 -4.53
C GLN A 28 11.73 2.52 -4.54
N ASN A 29 10.82 3.50 -4.52
CA ASN A 29 11.15 4.92 -4.53
C ASN A 29 10.09 5.73 -3.79
N ILE A 30 10.49 6.93 -3.36
CA ILE A 30 9.58 7.98 -2.91
C ILE A 30 9.69 9.12 -3.91
N ILE A 31 8.57 9.50 -4.53
CA ILE A 31 8.47 10.64 -5.42
C ILE A 31 7.97 11.82 -4.58
N VAL A 32 8.71 12.93 -4.62
CA VAL A 32 8.36 14.17 -3.94
C VAL A 32 7.91 15.17 -4.99
N VAL A 33 6.62 15.48 -5.02
CA VAL A 33 6.03 16.45 -5.95
C VAL A 33 5.79 17.76 -5.21
N HIS A 34 6.50 18.81 -5.62
CA HIS A 34 6.25 20.16 -5.12
C HIS A 34 5.20 20.81 -6.02
N ILE A 35 4.03 21.06 -5.46
CA ILE A 35 2.90 21.68 -6.16
C ILE A 35 2.87 23.15 -5.73
N PRO A 36 3.05 24.10 -6.66
CA PRO A 36 2.92 25.51 -6.33
C PRO A 36 1.47 25.85 -5.95
N ALA A 37 1.26 26.97 -5.26
CA ALA A 37 -0.07 27.54 -5.11
C ALA A 37 -0.69 27.73 -6.50
N THR A 38 -1.84 27.11 -6.74
CA THR A 38 -2.50 27.15 -8.04
C THR A 38 -4.01 27.04 -7.87
N THR A 39 -4.73 27.97 -8.48
CA THR A 39 -6.19 28.06 -8.40
C THR A 39 -6.89 26.86 -9.03
N ASP A 40 -6.27 26.24 -10.05
CA ASP A 40 -6.83 25.08 -10.76
C ASP A 40 -7.01 23.86 -9.85
N LEU A 41 -6.22 23.77 -8.78
CA LEU A 41 -6.29 22.72 -7.77
C LEU A 41 -6.92 23.21 -6.46
N GLY A 42 -7.40 24.45 -6.41
CA GLY A 42 -7.92 25.07 -5.18
C GLY A 42 -6.86 25.21 -4.09
N LEU A 43 -5.59 25.37 -4.46
CA LEU A 43 -4.47 25.48 -3.52
C LEU A 43 -4.06 26.94 -3.35
N ASP A 44 -4.37 27.51 -2.19
CA ASP A 44 -3.99 28.88 -1.82
C ASP A 44 -2.50 29.00 -1.44
N GLU A 45 -1.88 27.87 -1.04
CA GLU A 45 -0.48 27.78 -0.64
C GLU A 45 0.23 26.59 -1.35
N PRO A 46 1.56 26.64 -1.53
CA PRO A 46 2.30 25.51 -2.07
C PRO A 46 2.17 24.27 -1.18
N GLN A 47 2.00 23.10 -1.80
CA GLN A 47 1.87 21.81 -1.11
C GLN A 47 2.92 20.81 -1.59
N VAL A 48 3.36 19.91 -0.70
CA VAL A 48 4.20 18.77 -1.06
C VAL A 48 3.35 17.50 -1.05
N LEU A 49 3.28 16.83 -2.19
CA LEU A 49 2.66 15.51 -2.33
C LEU A 49 3.76 14.43 -2.34
N LEU A 50 3.63 13.47 -1.43
CA LEU A 50 4.53 12.32 -1.34
C LEU A 50 3.86 11.09 -1.93
N LEU A 51 4.49 10.48 -2.93
CA LEU A 51 4.01 9.25 -3.55
C LEU A 51 5.00 8.11 -3.33
N ALA A 52 4.51 6.94 -2.94
CA ALA A 52 5.29 5.74 -2.77
C ALA A 52 5.21 4.87 -4.02
N VAL A 53 6.35 4.56 -4.64
CA VAL A 53 6.45 3.55 -5.69
C VAL A 53 6.69 2.20 -5.02
N ILE A 54 5.71 1.30 -5.11
CA ILE A 54 5.72 0.02 -4.40
C ILE A 54 5.66 -1.12 -5.41
N GLN A 55 6.59 -2.07 -5.31
CA GLN A 55 6.46 -3.34 -6.01
C GLN A 55 5.77 -4.35 -5.10
N GLN A 56 4.61 -4.85 -5.52
CA GLN A 56 3.77 -5.72 -4.68
C GLN A 56 4.46 -7.05 -4.35
N CYS A 57 4.26 -7.56 -3.13
CA CYS A 57 4.58 -8.93 -2.74
C CYS A 57 3.33 -9.81 -2.95
N MET A 58 3.40 -10.81 -3.82
CA MET A 58 2.26 -11.68 -4.12
C MET A 58 2.12 -12.76 -3.05
N VAL A 59 1.41 -12.45 -1.96
CA VAL A 59 1.16 -13.40 -0.87
C VAL A 59 0.48 -14.65 -1.43
N ASP A 60 1.13 -15.81 -1.25
CA ASP A 60 0.69 -17.10 -1.75
C ASP A 60 0.37 -18.11 -0.64
N ALA A 61 0.76 -17.82 0.61
CA ALA A 61 0.41 -18.63 1.77
C ALA A 61 0.31 -17.80 3.05
N THR A 62 -0.49 -18.31 3.99
CA THR A 62 -0.56 -17.81 5.37
C THR A 62 -0.58 -19.01 6.31
N ASN A 63 0.26 -18.98 7.36
CA ASN A 63 0.30 -20.07 8.34
C ASN A 63 -0.71 -19.83 9.49
N THR A 64 -0.82 -20.81 10.39
CA THR A 64 -1.71 -20.75 11.57
C THR A 64 -1.34 -19.66 12.59
N LEU A 65 -0.11 -19.14 12.53
CA LEU A 65 0.36 -18.02 13.36
C LEU A 65 0.04 -16.65 12.71
N GLY A 66 -0.64 -16.64 11.55
CA GLY A 66 -0.99 -15.43 10.82
C GLY A 66 0.16 -14.81 10.02
N TRP A 67 1.29 -15.51 9.87
CA TRP A 67 2.40 -15.01 9.06
C TRP A 67 2.09 -15.22 7.59
N SER A 68 2.30 -14.17 6.80
CA SER A 68 2.13 -14.19 5.34
C SER A 68 3.46 -14.54 4.67
N PHE A 69 3.37 -15.32 3.60
CA PHE A 69 4.53 -15.75 2.81
C PHE A 69 4.32 -15.42 1.34
N TYR A 70 5.42 -15.20 0.63
CA TYR A 70 5.40 -15.02 -0.81
C TYR A 70 6.67 -15.55 -1.47
N THR A 71 6.56 -16.02 -2.71
CA THR A 71 7.72 -16.38 -3.55
C THR A 71 7.94 -15.39 -4.70
N LYS A 72 6.91 -14.64 -5.11
CA LYS A 72 6.97 -13.77 -6.30
C LYS A 72 6.64 -12.33 -5.99
N MET A 73 7.32 -11.42 -6.69
CA MET A 73 6.92 -10.02 -6.76
C MET A 73 5.84 -9.86 -7.84
N GLY A 74 4.92 -8.93 -7.61
CA GLY A 74 3.86 -8.54 -8.52
C GLY A 74 4.21 -7.28 -9.29
N LEU A 75 3.17 -6.54 -9.66
CA LEU A 75 3.28 -5.29 -10.39
C LEU A 75 3.85 -4.18 -9.49
N THR A 76 4.41 -3.17 -10.14
CA THR A 76 4.78 -1.90 -9.50
C THR A 76 3.63 -0.93 -9.64
N GLU A 77 3.24 -0.30 -8.53
CA GLU A 77 2.21 0.73 -8.48
C GLU A 77 2.71 1.97 -7.73
N VAL A 78 2.02 3.08 -7.95
CA VAL A 78 2.29 4.36 -7.28
C VAL A 78 1.07 4.69 -6.44
N VAL A 79 1.27 4.83 -5.14
CA VAL A 79 0.21 5.14 -4.17
C VAL A 79 0.56 6.41 -3.41
N ASP A 80 -0.44 7.06 -2.84
CA ASP A 80 -0.21 8.13 -1.87
C ASP A 80 0.57 7.58 -0.67
N MET A 81 1.54 8.33 -0.16
CA MET A 81 2.36 7.89 0.98
C MET A 81 1.52 7.59 2.23
N THR A 82 0.36 8.22 2.39
CA THR A 82 -0.57 7.96 3.51
C THR A 82 -1.15 6.55 3.49
N CYS A 83 -1.17 5.87 2.34
CA CYS A 83 -1.55 4.46 2.23
C CYS A 83 -0.50 3.51 2.87
N VAL A 84 0.75 3.97 3.04
CA VAL A 84 1.84 3.18 3.63
C VAL A 84 1.74 3.20 5.15
N GLN A 85 1.40 2.05 5.71
CA GLN A 85 1.13 1.97 7.14
C GLN A 85 2.38 1.78 7.99
N CYS A 86 3.21 0.82 7.62
CA CYS A 86 4.36 0.40 8.41
C CYS A 86 5.39 -0.33 7.58
N LEU A 87 6.60 -0.44 8.15
CA LEU A 87 7.64 -1.34 7.65
C LEU A 87 7.48 -2.70 8.32
N VAL A 88 7.54 -3.76 7.51
CA VAL A 88 7.55 -5.15 7.99
C VAL A 88 8.89 -5.81 7.70
N GLY A 89 9.29 -6.74 8.56
CA GLY A 89 10.47 -7.56 8.34
C GLY A 89 10.23 -8.58 7.22
N ARG A 90 11.26 -8.84 6.41
CA ARG A 90 11.23 -9.88 5.38
C ARG A 90 12.36 -10.88 5.63
N VAL A 91 12.03 -12.15 5.85
CA VAL A 91 13.02 -13.19 6.23
C VAL A 91 12.93 -14.37 5.27
N PRO A 92 14.06 -14.84 4.70
CA PRO A 92 14.06 -16.03 3.86
C PRO A 92 13.76 -17.28 4.70
N THR A 93 13.02 -18.22 4.13
CA THR A 93 12.72 -19.53 4.72
C THR A 93 13.45 -20.64 3.96
N SER A 94 13.56 -21.83 4.56
CA SER A 94 14.24 -22.99 3.97
C SER A 94 13.62 -23.48 2.65
N GLY A 95 12.40 -23.07 2.31
CA GLY A 95 11.69 -23.41 1.07
C GLY A 95 11.80 -22.37 -0.05
N GLY A 96 12.66 -21.35 0.08
CA GLY A 96 12.79 -20.27 -0.92
C GLY A 96 11.65 -19.25 -0.89
N GLN A 97 10.72 -19.37 0.06
CA GLN A 97 9.70 -18.35 0.33
C GLN A 97 10.26 -17.26 1.24
N MET A 98 9.72 -16.06 1.12
CA MET A 98 9.97 -14.97 2.05
C MET A 98 8.80 -14.88 3.03
N ALA A 99 9.11 -14.94 4.33
CA ALA A 99 8.15 -14.66 5.39
C ALA A 99 8.07 -13.15 5.63
N LEU A 100 6.86 -12.63 5.77
CA LEU A 100 6.57 -11.25 6.16
C LEU A 100 6.23 -11.23 7.66
N ILE A 101 7.03 -10.48 8.41
CA ILE A 101 6.93 -10.38 9.87
C ILE A 101 6.57 -8.95 10.22
N ASP A 102 5.28 -8.75 10.53
CA ASP A 102 4.82 -7.51 11.11
C ASP A 102 5.06 -7.52 12.63
N ARG A 103 5.87 -6.56 13.10
CA ARG A 103 6.12 -6.33 14.55
C ARG A 103 5.55 -4.98 15.01
N SER A 104 4.72 -4.33 14.21
CA SER A 104 4.00 -3.14 14.62
C SER A 104 3.04 -3.52 15.74
N ASN A 105 3.42 -3.21 16.98
CA ASN A 105 2.55 -3.31 18.15
C ASN A 105 1.29 -2.44 17.94
N ASN A 106 0.25 -2.60 18.77
CA ASN A 106 -1.00 -1.81 18.69
C ASN A 106 -0.80 -0.28 18.66
N ILE A 107 0.35 0.22 19.11
CA ILE A 107 0.70 1.66 19.14
C ILE A 107 1.28 2.16 17.80
N GLN A 108 1.73 1.26 16.91
CA GLN A 108 2.42 1.61 15.65
C GLN A 108 1.60 1.30 14.39
N ARG A 109 0.31 0.92 14.54
CA ARG A 109 -0.58 0.71 13.40
C ARG A 109 -1.20 2.05 12.98
N SER A 110 -0.81 2.57 11.83
CA SER A 110 -1.64 3.52 11.10
C SER A 110 -2.63 2.73 10.24
N TYR A 111 -3.85 3.25 10.13
CA TYR A 111 -4.87 2.72 9.23
C TYR A 111 -5.25 3.82 8.24
N TYR A 112 -5.65 3.42 7.04
CA TYR A 112 -6.20 4.37 6.08
C TYR A 112 -7.59 4.83 6.57
N ASP A 113 -7.75 6.13 6.78
CA ASP A 113 -9.04 6.74 7.11
C ASP A 113 -9.54 7.53 5.89
N PRO A 114 -10.63 7.13 5.24
CA PRO A 114 -11.18 7.86 4.10
C PRO A 114 -11.78 9.23 4.47
N ALA A 115 -11.91 9.55 5.76
CA ALA A 115 -12.50 10.80 6.25
C ALA A 115 -11.46 11.90 6.60
N VAL A 116 -10.16 11.60 6.50
CA VAL A 116 -9.04 12.53 6.72
C VAL A 116 -8.27 12.70 5.42
#